data_AF-A0A1M5MRK0-F1
#
_entry.id   AF-A0A1M5MRK0-F1
#
_cell.length_a   1.000
_cell.length_b   1.000
_cell.length_c   1.000
_cell.angle_alpha   90.00
_cell.angle_beta   90.00
_cell.angle_gamma   90.00
#
_symmetry.space_group_name_H-M   'P 1'
#
loop_
_entity.id
_entity.type
_entity.pdbx_description
1 polymer ?
#
loop_
_entity_poly.entity_id
_entity_poly.type
_entity_poly.pdbx_seq_one_letter_code
_entity_poly.pdbx_strand_id
1 'polypeptide(L)'
;MSVSSPMLLLDIGNSRVKAAWADDAEAPLRMLPTEPHDADPAGALARLTLPPQAPAQIWISHVLGAAGEAALDAAVESRWRFRPQYARAVAAQQGLRSAYVEPVRLGVDRWLAMLAAYHLAPAGAVVVDAGTALTTDVIGADGEHRGGTIGVGLLTAQRAVLGATRFATRDLSAGYDGGLGRDTETCVRQGAMLACLGAIDRAAALAGPDSARFITGGDATQLLPYLTGPWQHRPLLVLEGLRWCAAAASPAALAGGALHD
;
A
#
# COMPACT_ATOMS: atom_id res chain seq x y z
N MET A 1 -29.45 17.39 -1.12
CA MET A 1 -28.52 16.93 -0.07
C MET A 1 -27.93 15.63 -0.56
N SER A 2 -26.62 15.57 -0.78
CA SER A 2 -25.96 14.30 -1.09
C SER A 2 -26.19 13.36 0.10
N VAL A 3 -26.73 12.17 -0.14
CA VAL A 3 -26.89 11.17 0.92
C VAL A 3 -25.48 10.72 1.29
N SER A 4 -25.09 10.90 2.56
CA SER A 4 -23.81 10.39 3.05
C SER A 4 -23.76 8.88 2.80
N SER A 5 -22.67 8.42 2.17
CA SER A 5 -22.45 7.00 1.88
C SER A 5 -21.11 6.61 2.51
N PRO A 6 -21.10 6.32 3.83
CA PRO A 6 -19.85 6.06 4.52
C PRO A 6 -19.17 4.80 4.01
N MET A 7 -17.85 4.85 3.88
CA MET A 7 -17.05 3.75 3.34
C MET A 7 -16.03 3.28 4.35
N LEU A 8 -15.93 1.96 4.51
CA LEU A 8 -14.82 1.31 5.21
C LEU A 8 -13.87 0.74 4.15
N LEU A 9 -12.62 1.20 4.18
CA LEU A 9 -11.55 0.79 3.28
C LEU A 9 -10.56 -0.07 4.05
N LEU A 10 -10.25 -1.26 3.53
CA LEU A 10 -9.41 -2.26 4.20
C LEU A 10 -8.28 -2.70 3.28
N ASP A 11 -7.05 -2.64 3.79
CA ASP A 11 -5.87 -3.22 3.16
C ASP A 11 -5.32 -4.33 4.06
N ILE A 12 -5.50 -5.57 3.59
CA ILE A 12 -5.22 -6.79 4.36
C ILE A 12 -3.99 -7.46 3.76
N GLY A 13 -2.83 -7.04 4.28
CA GLY A 13 -1.54 -7.63 3.94
C GLY A 13 -1.30 -8.97 4.65
N ASN A 14 -0.07 -9.44 4.61
CA ASN A 14 0.31 -10.73 5.20
C ASN A 14 0.34 -10.76 6.74
N SER A 15 0.41 -9.61 7.41
CA SER A 15 0.62 -9.55 8.86
C SER A 15 -0.35 -8.64 9.60
N ARG A 16 -1.07 -7.77 8.89
CA ARG A 16 -1.90 -6.72 9.51
C ARG A 16 -3.03 -6.28 8.60
N VAL A 17 -4.08 -5.74 9.22
CA VAL A 17 -5.17 -5.03 8.58
C VAL A 17 -4.95 -3.53 8.80
N LYS A 18 -4.70 -2.80 7.72
CA LYS A 18 -4.79 -1.33 7.71
C LYS A 18 -6.20 -0.94 7.31
N ALA A 19 -6.77 0.05 8.00
CA ALA A 19 -8.13 0.47 7.75
C ALA A 19 -8.27 1.99 7.74
N ALA A 20 -9.16 2.48 6.90
CA ALA A 20 -9.57 3.87 6.90
C ALA A 20 -11.09 4.00 6.74
N TRP A 21 -11.62 5.10 7.26
CA TRP A 21 -13.02 5.46 7.16
C TRP A 21 -13.18 6.73 6.33
N ALA A 22 -14.16 6.75 5.43
CA ALA A 22 -14.62 7.95 4.74
C ALA A 22 -16.11 8.17 5.07
N ASP A 23 -16.51 9.39 5.43
CA ASP A 23 -17.92 9.69 5.71
C ASP A 23 -18.78 9.77 4.43
N ASP A 24 -18.15 10.08 3.30
CA ASP A 24 -18.68 9.99 1.94
C ASP A 24 -17.51 9.89 0.92
N ALA A 25 -17.82 9.96 -0.39
CA ALA A 25 -16.83 9.81 -1.46
C ALA A 25 -15.74 10.89 -1.49
N GLU A 26 -16.06 12.12 -1.06
CA GLU A 26 -15.17 13.29 -1.11
C GLU A 26 -14.50 13.56 0.24
N ALA A 27 -15.07 13.04 1.33
CA ALA A 27 -14.55 13.19 2.67
C ALA A 27 -13.09 12.69 2.79
N PRO A 28 -12.24 13.38 3.59
CA PRO A 28 -10.91 12.90 3.91
C PRO A 28 -10.93 11.51 4.57
N LEU A 29 -9.94 10.69 4.25
CA LEU A 29 -9.76 9.39 4.91
C LEU A 29 -9.31 9.59 6.35
N ARG A 30 -10.08 9.05 7.29
CA ARG A 30 -9.68 8.91 8.70
C ARG A 30 -9.02 7.55 8.90
N MET A 31 -7.72 7.57 9.19
CA MET A 31 -6.99 6.36 9.58
C MET A 31 -7.61 5.75 10.84
N LEU A 32 -7.82 4.44 10.82
CA LEU A 32 -8.24 3.66 11.97
C LEU A 32 -7.02 2.94 12.59
N PRO A 33 -7.11 2.50 13.85
CA PRO A 33 -6.08 1.66 14.45
C PRO A 33 -5.77 0.45 13.57
N THR A 34 -4.49 0.20 13.34
CA THR A 34 -4.03 -0.97 12.58
C THR A 34 -4.08 -2.21 13.46
N GLU A 35 -4.69 -3.28 12.95
CA GLU A 35 -4.84 -4.54 13.69
C GLU A 35 -3.83 -5.59 13.18
N PRO A 36 -2.96 -6.16 14.03
CA PRO A 36 -2.29 -7.41 13.68
C PRO A 36 -3.34 -8.51 13.56
N HIS A 37 -3.14 -9.44 12.63
CA HIS A 37 -4.10 -10.52 12.43
C HIS A 37 -3.55 -11.91 12.76
N ASP A 38 -2.24 -12.12 12.86
CA ASP A 38 -1.64 -13.41 13.27
C ASP A 38 -2.27 -14.63 12.59
N ALA A 39 -2.37 -14.59 11.25
CA ALA A 39 -3.07 -15.56 10.40
C ALA A 39 -4.62 -15.64 10.54
N ASP A 40 -5.25 -14.75 11.30
CA ASP A 40 -6.71 -14.58 11.44
C ASP A 40 -7.20 -13.17 11.03
N PRO A 41 -7.24 -12.86 9.72
CA PRO A 41 -7.70 -11.58 9.21
C PRO A 41 -9.20 -11.31 9.48
N ALA A 42 -10.03 -12.34 9.58
CA ALA A 42 -11.45 -12.22 9.91
C ALA A 42 -11.65 -11.79 11.37
N GLY A 43 -10.89 -12.36 12.32
CA GLY A 43 -10.91 -11.91 13.70
C GLY A 43 -10.36 -10.50 13.87
N ALA A 44 -9.32 -10.11 13.11
CA ALA A 44 -8.83 -8.73 13.09
C ALA A 44 -9.91 -7.74 12.64
N LEU A 45 -10.68 -8.08 11.61
CA LEU A 45 -11.82 -7.27 11.17
C LEU A 45 -12.86 -7.08 12.29
N ALA A 46 -13.14 -8.12 13.07
CA ALA A 46 -14.06 -8.04 14.20
C ALA A 46 -13.56 -7.10 15.30
N ARG A 47 -12.24 -7.01 15.52
CA ARG A 47 -11.61 -6.14 16.53
C ARG A 47 -11.50 -4.67 16.12
N LEU A 48 -11.68 -4.34 14.84
CA LEU A 48 -11.58 -2.95 14.38
C LEU A 48 -12.49 -2.03 15.20
N THR A 49 -11.87 -0.97 15.72
CA THR A 49 -12.57 0.16 16.35
C THR A 49 -13.11 1.07 15.26
N LEU A 50 -14.44 1.15 15.16
CA LEU A 50 -15.14 1.86 14.10
C LEU A 50 -15.98 3.02 14.65
N PRO A 51 -16.30 4.01 13.80
CA PRO A 51 -17.35 4.98 14.10
C PRO A 51 -18.69 4.29 14.42
N PRO A 52 -19.60 4.96 15.14
CA PRO A 52 -20.88 4.36 15.55
C PRO A 52 -21.83 4.08 14.37
N GLN A 53 -21.66 4.79 13.25
CA GLN A 53 -22.45 4.61 12.05
C GLN A 53 -21.97 3.38 11.25
N ALA A 54 -22.90 2.60 10.68
CA ALA A 54 -22.55 1.47 9.84
C ALA A 54 -22.00 1.94 8.47
N PRO A 55 -21.02 1.23 7.88
CA PRO A 55 -20.57 1.53 6.52
C PRO A 55 -21.68 1.20 5.52
N ALA A 56 -21.88 2.08 4.54
CA ALA A 56 -22.72 1.80 3.38
C ALA A 56 -21.98 0.95 2.34
N GLN A 57 -20.65 1.05 2.30
CA GLN A 57 -19.80 0.27 1.41
C GLN A 57 -18.54 -0.20 2.15
N ILE A 58 -18.05 -1.39 1.76
CA ILE A 58 -16.81 -1.96 2.29
C ILE A 58 -15.98 -2.37 1.09
N TRP A 59 -14.78 -1.79 0.97
CA TRP A 59 -13.82 -2.15 -0.06
C TRP A 59 -12.59 -2.80 0.57
N ILE A 60 -12.12 -3.88 -0.05
CA ILE A 60 -11.02 -4.70 0.46
C ILE A 60 -9.95 -4.90 -0.62
N SER A 61 -8.71 -4.60 -0.24
CA SER A 61 -7.47 -5.11 -0.85
C SER A 61 -6.96 -6.27 0.01
N HIS A 62 -6.58 -7.40 -0.58
CA HIS A 62 -6.00 -8.52 0.17
C HIS A 62 -5.06 -9.39 -0.68
N VAL A 63 -4.17 -10.11 0.02
CA VAL A 63 -3.21 -11.06 -0.58
C VAL A 63 -3.42 -12.53 -0.12
N LEU A 64 -4.57 -12.82 0.49
CA LEU A 64 -4.83 -14.06 1.26
C LEU A 64 -5.33 -15.27 0.45
N GLY A 65 -5.50 -15.14 -0.86
CA GLY A 65 -6.10 -16.17 -1.71
C GLY A 65 -7.60 -16.43 -1.42
N ALA A 66 -8.19 -17.42 -2.10
CA ALA A 66 -9.65 -17.65 -2.11
C ALA A 66 -10.23 -18.07 -0.75
N ALA A 67 -9.51 -18.87 0.03
CA ALA A 67 -9.97 -19.28 1.37
C ALA A 67 -10.05 -18.08 2.34
N GLY A 68 -9.10 -17.15 2.25
CA GLY A 68 -9.13 -15.91 3.01
C GLY A 68 -10.29 -15.00 2.61
N GLU A 69 -10.60 -14.93 1.31
CA GLU A 69 -11.74 -14.16 0.80
C GLU A 69 -13.07 -14.65 1.36
N ALA A 70 -13.32 -15.96 1.34
CA ALA A 70 -14.53 -16.55 1.92
C ALA A 70 -14.69 -16.28 3.43
N ALA A 71 -13.58 -16.27 4.18
CA ALA A 71 -13.60 -15.94 5.61
C ALA A 71 -13.91 -14.46 5.85
N LEU A 72 -13.38 -13.56 5.02
CA LEU A 72 -13.69 -12.13 5.07
C LEU A 72 -15.15 -11.85 4.71
N ASP A 73 -15.66 -12.50 3.67
CA ASP A 73 -17.07 -12.45 3.29
C ASP A 73 -17.99 -12.81 4.46
N ALA A 74 -17.72 -13.96 5.10
CA ALA A 74 -18.50 -14.40 6.26
C ALA A 74 -18.43 -13.42 7.44
N ALA A 75 -17.24 -12.87 7.71
CA ALA A 75 -17.05 -11.89 8.77
C ALA A 75 -17.82 -10.58 8.49
N VAL A 76 -17.72 -10.05 7.27
CA VAL A 76 -18.44 -8.85 6.84
C VAL A 76 -19.96 -9.08 6.86
N GLU A 77 -20.43 -10.19 6.29
CA GLU A 77 -21.85 -10.54 6.23
C GLU A 77 -22.46 -10.73 7.62
N SER A 78 -21.71 -11.33 8.55
CA SER A 78 -22.14 -11.50 9.95
C SER A 78 -22.32 -10.17 10.68
N ARG A 79 -21.48 -9.18 10.37
CA ARG A 79 -21.44 -7.88 11.08
C ARG A 79 -22.36 -6.84 10.45
N TRP A 80 -22.47 -6.80 9.12
CA TRP A 80 -23.17 -5.73 8.40
C TRP A 80 -24.24 -6.20 7.40
N ARG A 81 -24.44 -7.52 7.24
CA ARG A 81 -25.51 -8.11 6.40
C ARG A 81 -25.41 -7.78 4.89
N PHE A 82 -24.21 -7.50 4.38
CA PHE A 82 -23.93 -7.43 2.94
C PHE A 82 -22.52 -7.93 2.63
N ARG A 83 -22.19 -8.14 1.35
CA ARG A 83 -20.86 -8.59 0.91
C ARG A 83 -19.93 -7.41 0.60
N PRO A 84 -18.64 -7.50 0.96
CA PRO A 84 -17.67 -6.48 0.59
C PRO A 84 -17.38 -6.50 -0.92
N GLN A 85 -16.77 -5.43 -1.41
CA GLN A 85 -16.23 -5.30 -2.75
C GLN A 85 -14.72 -5.48 -2.70
N TYR A 86 -14.16 -6.18 -3.68
CA TYR A 86 -12.74 -6.47 -3.73
C TYR A 86 -12.05 -5.72 -4.86
N ALA A 87 -10.96 -5.02 -4.53
CA ALA A 87 -10.09 -4.46 -5.54
C ALA A 87 -9.26 -5.59 -6.20
N ARG A 88 -8.97 -5.38 -7.49
CA ARG A 88 -8.11 -6.23 -8.31
C ARG A 88 -7.21 -5.34 -9.16
N ALA A 89 -6.00 -5.80 -9.43
CA ALA A 89 -5.18 -5.19 -10.46
C ALA A 89 -5.80 -5.48 -11.84
N VAL A 90 -5.92 -4.44 -12.66
CA VAL A 90 -6.52 -4.50 -14.00
C VAL A 90 -5.57 -3.90 -15.04
N ALA A 91 -5.86 -4.13 -16.32
CA ALA A 91 -5.02 -3.64 -17.41
C ALA A 91 -4.96 -2.10 -17.46
N ALA A 92 -6.09 -1.45 -17.24
CA ALA A 92 -6.19 0.00 -17.17
C ALA A 92 -7.36 0.42 -16.28
N GLN A 93 -7.19 1.52 -15.54
CA GLN A 93 -8.25 2.14 -14.76
C GLN A 93 -7.95 3.63 -14.58
N GLN A 94 -8.95 4.48 -14.86
CA GLN A 94 -8.88 5.93 -14.60
C GLN A 94 -7.60 6.61 -15.14
N GLY A 95 -7.14 6.18 -16.32
CA GLY A 95 -5.97 6.72 -16.99
C GLY A 95 -4.63 6.05 -16.62
N LEU A 96 -4.56 5.24 -15.56
CA LEU A 96 -3.39 4.41 -15.26
C LEU A 96 -3.46 3.10 -16.08
N ARG A 97 -2.35 2.70 -16.71
CA ARG A 97 -2.19 1.44 -17.45
C ARG A 97 -1.08 0.59 -16.85
N SER A 98 -1.29 -0.72 -16.76
CA SER A 98 -0.33 -1.67 -16.18
C SER A 98 0.68 -2.18 -17.21
N ALA A 99 1.97 -2.14 -16.88
CA ALA A 99 3.02 -2.81 -17.66
C ALA A 99 3.04 -4.34 -17.54
N TYR A 100 2.29 -4.94 -16.61
CA TYR A 100 2.27 -6.39 -16.49
C TYR A 100 1.59 -7.02 -17.70
N VAL A 101 2.26 -7.99 -18.34
CA VAL A 101 1.67 -8.81 -19.42
C VAL A 101 0.37 -9.47 -18.96
N GLU A 102 0.34 -9.92 -17.70
CA GLU A 102 -0.84 -10.46 -17.04
C GLU A 102 -1.18 -9.54 -15.84
N PRO A 103 -2.03 -8.52 -16.01
CA PRO A 103 -2.31 -7.54 -14.95
C PRO A 103 -2.80 -8.15 -13.64
N VAL A 104 -3.50 -9.29 -13.70
CA VAL A 104 -3.97 -10.04 -12.53
C VAL A 104 -2.84 -10.55 -11.62
N ARG A 105 -1.61 -10.65 -12.13
CA ARG A 105 -0.42 -11.07 -11.37
C ARG A 105 0.27 -9.91 -10.64
N LEU A 106 -0.13 -8.66 -10.92
CA LEU A 106 0.34 -7.51 -10.17
C LEU A 106 -0.32 -7.50 -8.79
N GLY A 107 0.48 -7.26 -7.74
CA GLY A 107 -0.04 -7.07 -6.39
C GLY A 107 -1.08 -5.96 -6.36
N VAL A 108 -2.26 -6.26 -5.80
CA VAL A 108 -3.36 -5.29 -5.73
C VAL A 108 -2.98 -4.06 -4.90
N ASP A 109 -2.19 -4.25 -3.85
CA ASP A 109 -1.60 -3.18 -3.03
C ASP A 109 -0.76 -2.21 -3.88
N ARG A 110 0.13 -2.74 -4.71
CA ARG A 110 0.96 -1.96 -5.66
C ARG A 110 0.10 -1.24 -6.68
N TRP A 111 -0.89 -1.92 -7.25
CA TRP A 111 -1.82 -1.31 -8.20
C TRP A 111 -2.55 -0.11 -7.59
N LEU A 112 -3.07 -0.27 -6.38
CA LEU A 112 -3.80 0.80 -5.68
C LEU A 112 -2.87 1.96 -5.29
N ALA A 113 -1.66 1.66 -4.81
CA ALA A 113 -0.68 2.70 -4.49
C ALA A 113 -0.30 3.52 -5.73
N MET A 114 -0.13 2.87 -6.88
CA MET A 114 0.09 3.56 -8.16
C MET A 114 -1.12 4.38 -8.59
N LEU A 115 -2.34 3.83 -8.46
CA LEU A 115 -3.57 4.54 -8.82
C LEU A 115 -3.72 5.83 -8.01
N ALA A 116 -3.47 5.76 -6.70
CA ALA A 116 -3.46 6.94 -5.84
C ALA A 116 -2.38 7.96 -6.27
N ALA A 117 -1.15 7.49 -6.48
CA ALA A 117 -0.03 8.35 -6.86
C ALA A 117 -0.27 9.05 -8.20
N TYR A 118 -0.83 8.36 -9.19
CA TYR A 118 -1.17 8.94 -10.49
C TYR A 118 -2.21 10.06 -10.37
N HIS A 119 -3.25 9.87 -9.55
CA HIS A 119 -4.24 10.92 -9.30
C HIS A 119 -3.69 12.10 -8.48
N LEU A 120 -2.69 11.88 -7.63
CA LEU A 120 -2.01 12.94 -6.88
C LEU A 120 -0.98 13.70 -7.74
N ALA A 121 -0.37 13.04 -8.72
CA ALA A 121 0.68 13.59 -9.56
C ALA A 121 0.61 13.00 -10.98
N PRO A 122 -0.25 13.57 -11.86
CA PRO A 122 -0.41 13.08 -13.24
C PRO A 122 0.84 13.30 -14.11
N ALA A 123 1.80 14.14 -13.69
CA ALA A 123 3.05 14.37 -14.39
C ALA A 123 4.05 13.19 -14.30
N GLY A 124 3.68 12.09 -13.64
CA GLY A 124 4.52 10.93 -13.42
C GLY A 124 5.05 10.87 -11.99
N ALA A 125 5.31 9.64 -11.53
CA ALA A 125 5.66 9.38 -10.14
C ALA A 125 6.53 8.15 -9.97
N VAL A 126 7.30 8.12 -8.88
CA VAL A 126 7.83 6.89 -8.28
C VAL A 126 7.12 6.64 -6.96
N VAL A 127 6.63 5.42 -6.80
CA VAL A 127 5.97 4.96 -5.59
C VAL A 127 6.86 3.93 -4.91
N VAL A 128 7.08 4.11 -3.61
CA VAL A 128 7.81 3.18 -2.75
C VAL A 128 6.89 2.70 -1.64
N ASP A 129 6.65 1.40 -1.51
CA ASP A 129 6.07 0.80 -0.30
C ASP A 129 7.16 0.07 0.48
N ALA A 130 7.50 0.64 1.64
CA ALA A 130 8.49 0.10 2.56
C ALA A 130 7.81 -0.67 3.68
N GLY A 131 7.61 -1.98 3.49
CA GLY A 131 7.05 -2.89 4.48
C GLY A 131 7.86 -4.17 4.61
N THR A 132 7.17 -5.31 4.74
CA THR A 132 7.83 -6.63 4.76
C THR A 132 8.68 -6.86 3.50
N ALA A 133 8.16 -6.41 2.35
CA ALA A 133 8.91 -6.22 1.12
C ALA A 133 9.13 -4.72 0.89
N LEU A 134 10.17 -4.39 0.14
CA LEU A 134 10.35 -3.05 -0.41
C LEU A 134 9.92 -3.11 -1.88
N THR A 135 8.82 -2.45 -2.22
CA THR A 135 8.39 -2.35 -3.63
C THR A 135 8.71 -0.96 -4.16
N THR A 136 9.05 -0.90 -5.45
CA THR A 136 9.12 0.36 -6.18
C THR A 136 8.32 0.22 -7.47
N ASP A 137 7.62 1.27 -7.88
CA ASP A 137 6.83 1.32 -9.10
C ASP A 137 6.98 2.69 -9.75
N VAL A 138 7.25 2.74 -11.05
CA VAL A 138 7.46 3.99 -11.81
C VAL A 138 6.29 4.22 -12.76
N ILE A 139 5.73 5.43 -12.75
CA ILE A 139 4.59 5.84 -13.57
C ILE A 139 5.02 7.02 -14.44
N GLY A 140 4.79 6.95 -15.74
CA GLY A 140 5.02 8.04 -16.68
C GLY A 140 3.90 9.09 -16.66
N ALA A 141 4.19 10.28 -17.19
CA ALA A 141 3.21 11.36 -17.37
C ALA A 141 2.05 10.99 -18.31
N ASP A 142 2.23 9.94 -19.10
CA ASP A 142 1.24 9.36 -20.01
C ASP A 142 0.33 8.32 -19.34
N GLY A 143 0.45 8.16 -18.02
CA GLY A 143 -0.31 7.17 -17.25
C GLY A 143 0.20 5.74 -17.40
N GLU A 144 1.34 5.53 -18.05
CA GLU A 144 1.94 4.20 -18.22
C GLU A 144 2.74 3.81 -16.97
N HIS A 145 2.38 2.70 -16.32
CA HIS A 145 3.28 2.02 -15.39
C HIS A 145 4.48 1.49 -16.19
N ARG A 146 5.69 1.95 -15.89
CA ARG A 146 6.94 1.59 -16.59
C ARG A 146 7.63 0.34 -16.01
N GLY A 147 6.95 -0.34 -15.10
CA GLY A 147 7.51 -1.44 -14.32
C GLY A 147 7.96 -1.00 -12.93
N GLY A 148 8.43 -1.98 -12.17
CA GLY A 148 8.79 -1.84 -10.77
C GLY A 148 9.67 -2.96 -10.27
N THR A 149 10.05 -2.90 -8.99
CA THR A 149 10.85 -3.92 -8.32
C THR A 149 10.15 -4.41 -7.05
N ILE A 150 10.45 -5.66 -6.67
CA ILE A 150 10.09 -6.23 -5.37
C ILE A 150 11.40 -6.71 -4.74
N GLY A 151 11.80 -6.04 -3.67
CA GLY A 151 13.00 -6.34 -2.89
C GLY A 151 12.66 -6.70 -1.44
N VAL A 152 13.71 -6.97 -0.68
CA VAL A 152 13.59 -7.26 0.76
C VAL A 152 13.36 -5.96 1.53
N GLY A 153 12.37 -5.95 2.44
CA GLY A 153 12.13 -4.83 3.35
C GLY A 153 13.23 -4.68 4.41
N LEU A 154 13.28 -3.51 5.06
CA LEU A 154 14.35 -3.16 6.00
C LEU A 154 14.44 -4.15 7.16
N LEU A 155 13.34 -4.34 7.90
CA LEU A 155 13.31 -5.26 9.04
C LEU A 155 13.43 -6.72 8.60
N THR A 156 12.90 -7.07 7.43
CA THR A 156 13.02 -8.42 6.87
C THR A 156 14.47 -8.76 6.57
N ALA A 157 15.22 -7.84 5.97
CA ALA A 157 16.64 -8.04 5.64
C ALA A 157 17.47 -8.24 6.91
N GLN A 158 17.26 -7.41 7.92
CA GLN A 158 17.96 -7.55 9.21
C GLN A 158 17.67 -8.91 9.86
N ARG A 159 16.40 -9.31 9.92
CA ARG A 159 15.98 -10.61 10.49
C ARG A 159 16.53 -11.79 9.69
N ALA A 160 16.53 -11.71 8.36
CA ALA A 160 17.03 -12.77 7.50
C ALA A 160 18.51 -13.03 7.73
N VAL A 161 19.33 -11.97 7.80
CA VAL A 161 20.77 -12.13 8.03
C VAL A 161 21.04 -12.64 9.45
N LEU A 162 20.40 -12.08 10.48
CA LEU A 162 20.61 -12.53 11.85
C LEU A 162 20.14 -13.96 12.07
N GLY A 163 18.98 -14.34 11.52
CA GLY A 163 18.45 -15.70 11.62
C GLY A 163 19.32 -16.74 10.91
N ALA A 164 20.11 -16.35 9.92
CA ALA A 164 21.07 -17.23 9.25
C ALA A 164 22.41 -17.38 9.99
N THR A 165 22.59 -16.67 11.12
CA THR A 165 23.87 -16.62 11.85
C THR A 165 23.75 -17.20 13.26
N ARG A 166 24.88 -17.60 13.86
CA ARG A 166 24.94 -18.10 15.25
C ARG A 166 24.96 -16.98 16.30
N PHE A 167 24.80 -15.72 15.89
CA PHE A 167 24.90 -14.60 16.82
C PHE A 167 23.66 -14.56 17.72
N ALA A 168 23.87 -14.48 19.03
CA ALA A 168 22.77 -14.27 19.97
C ALA A 168 22.09 -12.95 19.60
N THR A 169 20.81 -12.99 19.26
CA THR A 169 20.03 -11.82 18.87
C THR A 169 20.12 -10.75 19.95
N ARG A 170 20.81 -9.65 19.63
CA ARG A 170 20.82 -8.42 20.42
C ARG A 170 19.90 -7.38 19.80
N ASP A 171 19.59 -6.39 20.60
CA ASP A 171 18.64 -5.32 20.32
C ASP A 171 18.91 -4.63 18.98
N LEU A 172 17.88 -4.58 18.12
CA LEU A 172 17.88 -3.87 16.84
C LEU A 172 17.26 -2.47 16.95
N SER A 173 16.99 -1.98 18.16
CA SER A 173 16.36 -0.67 18.40
C SER A 173 17.24 0.52 17.98
N ALA A 174 18.56 0.32 17.86
CA ALA A 174 19.48 1.37 17.44
C ALA A 174 19.17 1.81 16.00
N GLY A 175 19.18 3.12 15.75
CA GLY A 175 18.91 3.69 14.42
C GLY A 175 20.07 3.56 13.42
N TYR A 176 19.84 4.00 12.19
CA TYR A 176 20.87 4.17 11.17
C TYR A 176 21.67 5.46 11.46
N ASP A 177 23.00 5.39 11.37
CA ASP A 177 23.88 6.54 11.63
C ASP A 177 24.53 7.14 10.37
N GLY A 178 24.18 6.63 9.18
CA GLY A 178 24.76 7.09 7.91
C GLY A 178 26.16 6.52 7.61
N GLY A 179 26.69 5.64 8.47
CA GLY A 179 28.05 5.13 8.40
C GLY A 179 28.17 3.64 8.09
N LEU A 180 29.34 3.09 8.39
CA LEU A 180 29.64 1.67 8.30
C LEU A 180 29.75 1.07 9.71
N GLY A 181 29.27 -0.15 9.87
CA GLY A 181 29.33 -0.85 11.15
C GLY A 181 30.75 -1.31 11.53
N ARG A 182 30.97 -1.43 12.83
CA ARG A 182 32.21 -1.97 13.43
C ARG A 182 31.96 -3.19 14.32
N ASP A 183 30.71 -3.62 14.40
CA ASP A 183 30.21 -4.81 15.07
C ASP A 183 29.15 -5.45 14.17
N THR A 184 28.86 -6.74 14.37
CA THR A 184 27.98 -7.50 13.49
C THR A 184 26.59 -6.90 13.40
N GLU A 185 25.99 -6.52 14.52
CA GLU A 185 24.64 -5.99 14.59
C GLU A 185 24.52 -4.66 13.84
N THR A 186 25.50 -3.77 14.02
CA THR A 186 25.59 -2.53 13.25
C THR A 186 25.86 -2.81 11.77
N CYS A 187 26.75 -3.74 11.40
CA CYS A 187 26.97 -4.10 10.00
C CYS A 187 25.69 -4.60 9.31
N VAL A 188 24.90 -5.43 9.99
CA VAL A 188 23.60 -5.90 9.47
C VAL A 188 22.61 -4.76 9.30
N ARG A 189 22.47 -3.90 10.33
CA ARG A 189 21.55 -2.75 10.29
C ARG A 189 21.90 -1.76 9.18
N GLN A 190 23.17 -1.37 9.08
CA GLN A 190 23.67 -0.43 8.09
C GLN A 190 23.55 -1.03 6.67
N GLY A 191 23.91 -2.31 6.49
CA GLY A 191 23.78 -3.00 5.21
C GLY A 191 22.34 -3.09 4.71
N ALA A 192 21.38 -3.41 5.59
CA ALA A 192 19.96 -3.46 5.25
C ALA A 192 19.41 -2.07 4.86
N MET A 193 19.82 -1.01 5.58
CA MET A 193 19.46 0.36 5.22
C MET A 193 20.02 0.74 3.85
N LEU A 194 21.32 0.55 3.63
CA LEU A 194 21.98 0.86 2.35
C LEU A 194 21.35 0.12 1.17
N ALA A 195 20.94 -1.14 1.36
CA ALA A 195 20.23 -1.90 0.34
C ALA A 195 18.88 -1.26 -0.04
N CYS A 196 18.11 -0.81 0.96
CA CYS A 196 16.84 -0.13 0.73
C CYS A 196 17.05 1.24 0.06
N LEU A 197 17.95 2.07 0.60
CA LEU A 197 18.26 3.40 0.05
C LEU A 197 18.75 3.30 -1.39
N GLY A 198 19.67 2.38 -1.69
CA GLY A 198 20.19 2.17 -3.05
C GLY A 198 19.11 1.72 -4.04
N ALA A 199 18.17 0.86 -3.62
CA ALA A 199 17.04 0.45 -4.45
C ALA A 199 16.10 1.65 -4.74
N ILE A 200 15.82 2.46 -3.73
CA ILE A 200 14.96 3.65 -3.84
C ILE A 200 15.62 4.71 -4.73
N ASP A 201 16.89 5.01 -4.53
CA ASP A 201 17.65 5.96 -5.35
C ASP A 201 17.69 5.52 -6.81
N ARG A 202 17.88 4.22 -7.07
CA ARG A 202 17.85 3.68 -8.43
C ARG A 202 16.47 3.84 -9.06
N ALA A 203 15.39 3.55 -8.33
CA ALA A 203 14.03 3.72 -8.83
C ALA A 203 13.70 5.20 -9.13
N ALA A 204 14.09 6.11 -8.24
CA ALA A 204 13.91 7.55 -8.45
C ALA A 204 14.71 8.06 -9.67
N ALA A 205 15.93 7.55 -9.88
CA ALA A 205 16.71 7.87 -11.07
C ALA A 205 16.05 7.37 -12.37
N LEU A 206 15.41 6.19 -12.35
CA LEU A 206 14.67 5.65 -13.49
C LEU A 206 13.37 6.44 -13.77
N ALA A 207 12.74 6.98 -12.74
CA ALA A 207 11.55 7.82 -12.88
C ALA A 207 11.87 9.22 -13.44
N GLY A 208 13.06 9.73 -13.14
CA GLY A 208 13.55 11.03 -13.60
C GLY A 208 13.39 12.14 -12.55
N PRO A 209 14.10 13.27 -12.75
CA PRO A 209 14.19 14.32 -11.74
C PRO A 209 12.86 15.01 -11.44
N ASP A 210 11.97 15.11 -12.43
CA ASP A 210 10.68 15.81 -12.33
C ASP A 210 9.54 14.94 -11.79
N SER A 211 9.79 13.63 -11.60
CA SER A 211 8.79 12.71 -11.07
C SER A 211 8.43 13.03 -9.61
N ALA A 212 7.14 12.97 -9.29
CA ALA A 212 6.72 13.02 -7.89
C ALA A 212 7.21 11.75 -7.15
N ARG A 213 7.61 11.90 -5.90
CA ARG A 213 8.16 10.80 -5.11
C ARG A 213 7.27 10.53 -3.90
N PHE A 214 6.69 9.34 -3.85
CA PHE A 214 5.82 8.92 -2.76
C PHE A 214 6.44 7.74 -2.03
N ILE A 215 6.39 7.79 -0.69
CA ILE A 215 6.75 6.65 0.14
C ILE A 215 5.62 6.34 1.12
N THR A 216 5.33 5.05 1.28
CA THR A 216 4.38 4.49 2.24
C THR A 216 4.99 3.26 2.90
N GLY A 217 4.21 2.59 3.75
CA GLY A 217 4.63 1.38 4.44
C GLY A 217 5.15 1.62 5.86
N GLY A 218 5.30 0.53 6.61
CA GLY A 218 5.66 0.58 8.03
C GLY A 218 7.11 0.99 8.31
N ASP A 219 8.00 0.80 7.34
CA ASP A 219 9.43 1.13 7.44
C ASP A 219 9.73 2.52 6.85
N ALA A 220 8.73 3.21 6.28
CA ALA A 220 8.88 4.51 5.62
C ALA A 220 9.54 5.57 6.52
N THR A 221 9.13 5.65 7.79
CA THR A 221 9.64 6.66 8.74
C THR A 221 11.11 6.44 9.09
N GLN A 222 11.61 5.21 8.98
CA GLN A 222 13.04 4.89 9.19
C GLN A 222 13.89 5.25 7.97
N LEU A 223 13.32 5.17 6.77
CA LEU A 223 14.02 5.45 5.51
C LEU A 223 14.02 6.94 5.16
N LEU A 224 12.87 7.60 5.35
CA LEU A 224 12.61 8.97 4.88
C LEU A 224 13.69 10.00 5.23
N PRO A 225 14.29 10.01 6.45
CA PRO A 225 15.34 10.99 6.80
C PRO A 225 16.61 10.90 5.95
N TYR A 226 16.83 9.77 5.27
CA TYR A 226 18.06 9.48 4.52
C TYR A 226 17.83 9.45 3.00
N LEU A 227 16.61 9.69 2.55
CA LEU A 227 16.29 9.74 1.12
C LEU A 227 16.71 11.07 0.51
N THR A 228 17.21 11.02 -0.71
CA THR A 228 17.56 12.22 -1.47
C THR A 228 16.32 12.80 -2.16
N GLY A 229 16.12 14.11 -2.02
CA GLY A 229 15.05 14.88 -2.68
C GLY A 229 13.72 14.92 -1.90
N PRO A 230 12.70 15.60 -2.43
CA PRO A 230 11.43 15.78 -1.75
C PRO A 230 10.56 14.53 -1.87
N TRP A 231 10.43 13.77 -0.78
CA TRP A 231 9.56 12.60 -0.68
C TRP A 231 8.29 12.93 0.10
N GLN A 232 7.14 12.56 -0.45
CA GLN A 232 5.86 12.66 0.22
C GLN A 232 5.57 11.35 0.96
N HIS A 233 5.57 11.41 2.29
CA HIS A 233 5.13 10.28 3.11
C HIS A 233 3.59 10.20 3.12
N ARG A 234 3.05 9.11 2.59
CA ARG A 234 1.60 8.86 2.46
C ARG A 234 1.23 7.54 3.15
N PRO A 235 1.02 7.51 4.48
CA PRO A 235 0.73 6.27 5.21
C PRO A 235 -0.52 5.51 4.72
N LEU A 236 -1.46 6.22 4.09
CA LEU A 236 -2.72 5.70 3.58
C LEU A 236 -2.74 5.49 2.06
N LEU A 237 -1.60 5.56 1.36
CA LEU A 237 -1.58 5.59 -0.11
C LEU A 237 -2.35 4.43 -0.78
N VAL A 238 -2.24 3.20 -0.25
CA VAL A 238 -3.01 2.05 -0.75
C VAL A 238 -4.52 2.24 -0.55
N LEU A 239 -4.93 2.78 0.61
CA LEU A 239 -6.33 3.05 0.94
C LEU A 239 -6.88 4.24 0.14
N GLU A 240 -6.06 5.24 -0.15
CA GLU A 240 -6.38 6.32 -1.09
C GLU A 240 -6.65 5.75 -2.49
N GLY A 241 -5.86 4.76 -2.92
CA GLY A 241 -6.08 4.04 -4.18
C GLY A 241 -7.37 3.24 -4.18
N LEU A 242 -7.68 2.60 -3.04
CA LEU A 242 -8.90 1.83 -2.86
C LEU A 242 -10.16 2.71 -2.97
N ARG A 243 -10.07 3.96 -2.48
CA ARG A 243 -11.13 4.97 -2.67
C ARG A 243 -11.33 5.30 -4.15
N TRP A 244 -10.26 5.41 -4.95
CA TRP A 244 -10.38 5.63 -6.39
C TRP A 244 -11.05 4.45 -7.11
N CYS A 245 -10.73 3.22 -6.73
CA CYS A 245 -11.45 2.02 -7.21
C CYS A 245 -12.95 2.08 -6.86
N ALA A 246 -13.30 2.46 -5.63
CA ALA A 246 -14.68 2.58 -5.21
C ALA A 246 -15.47 3.62 -6.03
N ALA A 247 -14.84 4.76 -6.31
CA ALA A 247 -15.44 5.82 -7.11
C ALA A 247 -15.72 5.37 -8.56
N ALA A 248 -14.81 4.61 -9.17
CA ALA A 248 -14.99 4.09 -10.53
C ALA A 248 -16.12 3.05 -10.66
N ALA A 249 -16.38 2.30 -9.59
CA ALA A 249 -17.44 1.29 -9.56
C ALA A 249 -18.84 1.87 -9.25
N SER A 250 -18.92 3.16 -8.89
CA SER A 250 -20.20 3.79 -8.56
C SER A 250 -21.05 4.07 -9.81
N PRO A 251 -22.39 3.86 -9.78
CA PRO A 251 -23.27 4.02 -10.94
C PRO A 251 -23.21 5.39 -11.63
N ALA A 252 -22.84 6.44 -10.90
CA ALA A 252 -22.68 7.79 -11.45
C ALA A 252 -21.55 7.90 -12.49
N ALA A 253 -20.50 7.08 -12.38
CA ALA A 253 -19.39 7.06 -13.35
C ALA A 253 -19.76 6.30 -14.65
N LEU A 254 -20.63 5.28 -14.54
CA LEU A 254 -21.11 4.50 -15.69
C LEU A 254 -22.10 5.27 -16.58
N ALA A 255 -22.71 6.34 -16.06
CA ALA A 255 -23.62 7.20 -16.83
C ALA A 255 -22.89 8.27 -17.68
N GLY A 256 -21.59 8.51 -17.44
CA GLY A 256 -20.80 9.53 -18.16
C GLY A 256 -20.01 9.02 -19.37
N GLY A 257 -20.06 7.71 -19.65
CA GLY A 257 -19.30 7.07 -20.74
C GLY A 257 -20.08 6.81 -22.03
N ALA A 258 -21.36 7.19 -22.09
CA ALA A 258 -22.15 7.13 -23.31
C ALA A 258 -22.36 8.56 -23.83
N LEU A 259 -22.03 8.78 -25.11
CA LEU A 259 -22.13 10.01 -25.90
C LEU A 259 -20.86 10.86 -25.95
N HIS A 260 -19.96 10.49 -26.86
CA HIS A 260 -19.63 11.37 -27.98
C HIS A 260 -19.33 10.49 -29.21
N ASP A 261 -20.30 10.46 -30.13
CA ASP A 261 -20.10 10.12 -31.54
C ASP A 261 -19.18 11.16 -32.22
#